data_AF-A0A3M7T599-F1
#
_entry.id   AF-A0A3M7T599-F1
#
_cell.length_a   1.000
_cell.length_b   1.000
_cell.length_c   1.000
_cell.angle_alpha   90.00
_cell.angle_beta   90.00
_cell.angle_gamma   90.00
#
_symmetry.space_group_name_H-M   'P 1'
#
loop_
_entity.id
_entity.type
_entity.pdbx_description
1 polymer ?
#
loop_
_entity_poly.entity_id
_entity_poly.type
_entity_poly.pdbx_seq_one_letter_code
_entity_poly.pdbx_strand_id
1 'polypeptide(L)'
;MKMTETQSDGFNSVLSTKDNIKNLIDDIEQLTKELICQTFESSKSRQYSAASESQNNLLQITKQIIQKQNQLNNYLSIANEQQTLYSKINQVKDSLVKSDSDIKSLLLYLKEAEQVLASAVYQSKLKLDMIKKSQPLPSDVIIRYAHKISSEFGVCCPENWAGDNPYRPYPTDADMRRGWLAKLSNFVDLNLEPESQNNAQQLLRSNSKLIEPIVPQEFKSNQQINSLLP
;
A
#
# COMPACT_ATOMS: atom_id res chain seq x y z
N MET A 1 43.36 26.12 -6.96
CA MET A 1 43.38 24.69 -7.31
C MET A 1 42.08 24.40 -8.06
N LYS A 2 42.22 24.27 -9.39
CA LYS A 2 41.22 23.97 -10.45
C LYS A 2 39.80 24.53 -10.30
N MET A 3 39.63 25.74 -10.83
CA MET A 3 38.40 26.16 -11.51
C MET A 3 38.24 25.28 -12.76
N THR A 4 37.14 24.55 -12.89
CA THR A 4 36.75 23.95 -14.17
C THR A 4 35.71 24.86 -14.79
N GLU A 5 36.15 25.64 -15.78
CA GLU A 5 35.30 26.36 -16.72
C GLU A 5 34.28 25.40 -17.31
N THR A 6 33.01 25.61 -16.96
CA THR A 6 31.89 25.14 -17.77
C THR A 6 31.82 26.04 -19.00
N GLN A 7 32.57 25.68 -20.04
CA GLN A 7 32.26 26.13 -21.39
C GLN A 7 30.88 25.60 -21.74
N SER A 8 29.91 26.50 -21.76
CA SER A 8 28.63 26.33 -22.42
C SER A 8 28.89 26.22 -23.92
N ASP A 9 29.18 25.02 -24.39
CA ASP A 9 29.16 24.73 -25.81
C ASP A 9 27.71 24.83 -26.28
N GLY A 10 27.50 25.78 -27.19
CA GLY A 10 26.22 26.13 -27.73
C GLY A 10 25.49 24.93 -28.30
N PHE A 11 24.17 24.96 -28.18
CA PHE A 11 23.22 24.23 -29.01
C PHE A 11 23.40 24.61 -30.48
N ASN A 12 24.53 24.26 -31.08
CA ASN A 12 24.56 23.97 -32.50
C ASN A 12 23.64 22.76 -32.68
N SER A 13 22.83 22.79 -33.74
CA SER A 13 22.02 21.64 -34.18
C SER A 13 22.95 20.50 -34.62
N VAL A 14 23.67 19.91 -33.66
CA VAL A 14 24.49 18.73 -33.84
C VAL A 14 23.48 17.60 -33.98
N LEU A 15 23.27 17.16 -35.21
CA LEU A 15 22.43 16.02 -35.54
C LEU A 15 22.70 14.88 -34.56
N SER A 16 21.65 14.10 -34.24
CA SER A 16 21.79 12.94 -33.36
C SER A 16 22.93 12.04 -33.83
N THR A 17 23.63 11.36 -32.93
CA THR A 17 24.66 10.36 -33.31
C THR A 17 24.10 9.37 -34.34
N LYS A 18 22.81 9.01 -34.21
CA LYS A 18 22.07 8.21 -35.19
C LYS A 18 21.96 8.88 -36.56
N ASP A 19 21.58 10.16 -36.60
CA ASP A 19 21.39 10.91 -37.83
C ASP A 19 22.73 11.21 -38.52
N ASN A 20 23.80 11.43 -37.75
CA ASN A 20 25.17 11.55 -38.27
C ASN A 20 25.66 10.24 -38.90
N ILE A 21 25.43 9.11 -38.24
CA ILE A 21 25.76 7.79 -38.80
C ILE A 21 24.99 7.56 -40.10
N LYS A 22 23.70 7.89 -40.13
CA LYS A 22 22.87 7.76 -41.33
C LYS A 22 23.40 8.61 -42.49
N ASN A 23 23.65 9.89 -42.24
CA ASN A 23 24.17 10.79 -43.28
C ASN A 23 25.55 10.36 -43.78
N LEU A 24 26.41 9.84 -42.90
CA LEU A 24 27.71 9.30 -43.31
C LEU A 24 27.58 8.06 -44.20
N ILE A 25 26.60 7.20 -43.94
CA ILE A 25 26.31 6.04 -44.79
C ILE A 25 25.81 6.51 -46.16
N ASP A 26 24.88 7.48 -46.19
CA ASP A 26 24.34 8.05 -47.42
C ASP A 26 25.46 8.74 -48.25
N ASP A 27 26.39 9.46 -47.59
CA ASP A 27 27.58 10.05 -48.22
C ASP A 27 28.51 8.99 -48.82
N ILE A 28 28.78 7.89 -48.10
CA ILE A 28 29.62 6.78 -48.58
C ILE A 28 28.94 6.08 -49.77
N GLU A 29 27.61 5.90 -49.73
CA GLU A 29 26.85 5.37 -50.86
C GLU A 29 26.98 6.28 -52.10
N GLN A 30 26.91 7.59 -51.92
CA GLN A 30 27.07 8.53 -53.03
C GLN A 30 28.50 8.50 -53.61
N LEU A 31 29.53 8.50 -52.76
CA LEU A 31 30.92 8.42 -53.20
C LEU A 31 31.24 7.08 -53.89
N THR A 32 30.64 5.98 -53.43
CA THR A 32 30.83 4.67 -54.08
C THR A 32 30.16 4.60 -55.44
N LYS A 33 28.98 5.20 -55.62
CA LYS A 33 28.34 5.35 -56.94
C LYS A 33 29.20 6.19 -57.88
N GLU A 34 29.74 7.31 -57.42
CA GLU A 34 30.61 8.18 -58.20
C GLU A 34 31.90 7.46 -58.64
N LEU A 35 32.53 6.71 -57.73
CA LEU A 35 33.71 5.88 -58.03
C LEU A 35 33.42 4.84 -59.11
N ILE A 36 32.25 4.18 -59.03
CA ILE A 36 31.82 3.20 -60.04
C ILE A 36 31.58 3.89 -61.39
N CYS A 37 30.86 5.01 -61.44
CA CYS A 37 30.63 5.74 -62.69
C CYS A 37 31.95 6.17 -63.35
N GLN A 38 32.88 6.73 -62.57
CA GLN A 38 34.13 7.26 -63.09
C GLN A 38 35.13 6.16 -63.52
N THR A 39 35.09 4.99 -62.88
CA THR A 39 35.81 3.79 -63.35
C THR A 39 35.25 3.27 -64.69
N PHE A 40 33.93 3.29 -64.87
CA PHE A 40 33.32 2.94 -66.16
C PHE A 40 33.62 3.96 -67.27
N GLU A 41 33.61 5.26 -66.96
CA GLU A 41 33.88 6.33 -67.94
C GLU A 41 35.35 6.36 -68.38
N SER A 42 36.27 6.19 -67.44
CA SER A 42 37.72 6.10 -67.74
C SER A 42 38.07 4.87 -68.58
N SER A 43 37.31 3.77 -68.49
CA SER A 43 37.49 2.59 -69.36
C SER A 43 37.11 2.84 -70.82
N LYS A 44 36.21 3.80 -71.10
CA LYS A 44 35.72 4.15 -72.44
C LYS A 44 36.57 5.20 -73.16
N SER A 45 37.28 6.08 -72.43
CA SER A 45 38.10 7.16 -72.98
C SER A 45 39.60 6.85 -72.90
N ARG A 46 40.17 6.24 -73.95
CA ARG A 46 41.62 5.97 -74.07
C ARG A 46 42.38 7.11 -74.77
N GLN A 47 42.24 8.34 -74.30
CA GLN A 47 43.17 9.42 -74.70
C GLN A 47 44.23 9.63 -73.61
N TYR A 48 45.50 9.57 -73.99
CA TYR A 48 46.65 9.51 -73.08
C TYR A 48 46.81 10.73 -72.14
N SER A 49 46.22 11.89 -72.46
CA SER A 49 46.23 13.08 -71.59
C SER A 49 45.07 13.12 -70.59
N ALA A 50 43.89 12.57 -70.91
CA ALA A 50 42.73 12.51 -70.02
C ALA A 50 42.81 11.34 -69.00
N ALA A 51 43.69 10.38 -69.26
CA ALA A 51 43.88 9.20 -68.40
C ALA A 51 44.52 9.54 -67.04
N SER A 52 45.45 10.49 -66.98
CA SER A 52 46.14 10.87 -65.73
C SER A 52 45.23 11.67 -64.78
N GLU A 53 44.41 12.58 -65.33
CA GLU A 53 43.46 13.39 -64.57
C GLU A 53 42.32 12.52 -63.99
N SER A 54 41.83 11.56 -64.79
CA SER A 54 40.86 10.55 -64.34
C SER A 54 41.42 9.67 -63.21
N GLN A 55 42.71 9.30 -63.27
CA GLN A 55 43.38 8.55 -62.21
C GLN A 55 43.52 9.35 -60.90
N ASN A 56 43.80 10.66 -61.00
CA ASN A 56 43.89 11.53 -59.83
C ASN A 56 42.54 11.74 -59.14
N ASN A 57 41.45 11.89 -59.91
CA ASN A 57 40.09 12.00 -59.37
C ASN A 57 39.67 10.71 -58.65
N LEU A 58 39.98 9.55 -59.23
CA LEU A 58 39.70 8.24 -58.63
C LEU A 58 40.47 8.04 -57.31
N LEU A 59 41.73 8.46 -57.27
CA LEU A 59 42.53 8.48 -56.06
C LEU A 59 41.95 9.43 -54.99
N GLN A 60 41.43 10.59 -55.40
CA GLN A 60 40.79 11.55 -54.50
C GLN A 60 39.50 11.00 -53.89
N ILE A 61 38.61 10.41 -54.69
CA ILE A 61 37.37 9.78 -54.19
C ILE A 61 37.70 8.64 -53.23
N THR A 62 38.69 7.80 -53.57
CA THR A 62 39.14 6.70 -52.69
C THR A 62 39.63 7.24 -51.34
N LYS A 63 40.41 8.33 -51.33
CA LYS A 63 40.86 8.99 -50.09
C LYS A 63 39.68 9.54 -49.28
N GLN A 64 38.68 10.12 -49.94
CA GLN A 64 37.47 10.63 -49.27
C GLN A 64 36.64 9.50 -48.66
N ILE A 65 36.50 8.36 -49.34
CA ILE A 65 35.83 7.17 -48.79
C ILE A 65 36.54 6.67 -47.54
N ILE A 66 37.88 6.57 -47.57
CA ILE A 66 38.67 6.15 -46.40
C ILE A 66 38.48 7.13 -45.23
N GLN A 67 38.48 8.44 -45.52
CA GLN A 67 38.24 9.46 -44.50
C GLN A 67 36.85 9.33 -43.87
N LYS A 68 35.81 9.15 -44.68
CA LYS A 68 34.42 8.98 -44.23
C LYS A 68 34.23 7.67 -43.45
N GLN A 69 34.90 6.60 -43.88
CA GLN A 69 34.91 5.32 -43.15
C GLN A 69 35.52 5.48 -41.75
N ASN A 70 36.62 6.22 -41.62
CA ASN A 70 37.21 6.50 -40.31
C ASN A 70 36.28 7.34 -39.42
N GLN A 71 35.59 8.32 -40.01
CA GLN A 71 34.57 9.09 -39.28
C GLN A 71 33.42 8.21 -38.80
N LEU A 72 32.92 7.30 -39.66
CA LEU A 72 31.87 6.34 -39.31
C LEU A 72 32.31 5.43 -38.15
N ASN A 73 33.52 4.89 -38.21
CA ASN A 73 34.07 4.06 -37.13
C ASN A 73 34.13 4.82 -35.79
N ASN A 74 34.51 6.11 -35.81
CA ASN A 74 34.51 6.94 -34.61
C ASN A 74 33.10 7.12 -34.03
N TYR A 75 32.11 7.40 -34.89
CA TYR A 75 30.72 7.53 -34.43
C TYR A 75 30.14 6.22 -33.93
N LEU A 76 30.53 5.07 -34.49
CA LEU A 76 30.15 3.75 -33.98
C LEU A 76 30.74 3.49 -32.60
N SER A 77 31.98 3.90 -32.33
CA SER A 77 32.57 3.82 -30.99
C SER A 77 31.76 4.63 -29.98
N ILE A 78 31.41 5.88 -30.32
CA ILE A 78 30.58 6.75 -29.48
C ILE A 78 29.19 6.15 -29.26
N ALA A 79 28.56 5.58 -30.29
CA ALA A 79 27.25 4.94 -30.16
C ALA A 79 27.28 3.73 -29.22
N ASN A 80 28.36 2.93 -29.25
CA ASN A 80 28.55 1.83 -28.30
C ASN A 80 28.70 2.33 -26.86
N GLU A 81 29.50 3.38 -26.64
CA GLU A 81 29.63 4.01 -25.32
C GLU A 81 28.27 4.51 -24.82
N GLN A 82 27.52 5.22 -25.66
CA GLN A 82 26.17 5.67 -25.36
C GLN A 82 25.26 4.49 -24.98
N GLN A 83 25.29 3.39 -25.74
CA GLN A 83 24.49 2.20 -25.45
C GLN A 83 24.81 1.60 -24.07
N THR A 84 26.10 1.45 -23.73
CA THR A 84 26.51 0.95 -22.41
C THR A 84 26.04 1.87 -21.29
N LEU A 85 26.13 3.19 -21.50
CA LEU A 85 25.67 4.20 -20.55
C LEU A 85 24.15 4.14 -20.39
N TYR A 86 23.39 4.04 -21.47
CA TYR A 86 21.93 3.86 -21.44
C TYR A 86 21.53 2.60 -20.69
N SER A 87 22.23 1.48 -20.89
CA SER A 87 22.00 0.24 -20.14
C SER A 87 22.22 0.45 -18.64
N LYS A 88 23.28 1.17 -18.25
CA LYS A 88 23.56 1.48 -16.84
C LYS A 88 22.52 2.42 -16.24
N ILE A 89 22.07 3.43 -17.00
CA ILE A 89 20.97 4.32 -16.58
C ILE A 89 19.71 3.50 -16.31
N ASN A 90 19.34 2.59 -17.22
CA ASN A 90 18.13 1.79 -17.05
C ASN A 90 18.23 0.88 -15.82
N GLN A 91 19.38 0.24 -15.60
CA GLN A 91 19.61 -0.56 -14.40
C GLN A 91 19.44 0.25 -13.11
N VAL A 92 19.97 1.48 -13.08
CA VAL A 92 19.82 2.38 -11.93
C VAL A 92 18.36 2.82 -11.76
N LYS A 93 17.65 3.14 -12.85
CA LYS A 93 16.22 3.48 -12.81
C LYS A 93 15.40 2.33 -12.24
N ASP A 94 15.66 1.10 -12.67
CA ASP A 94 14.96 -0.08 -12.16
C ASP A 94 15.22 -0.29 -10.66
N SER A 95 16.46 -0.08 -10.21
CA SER A 95 16.78 -0.12 -8.77
C SER A 95 16.07 0.97 -7.97
N LEU A 96 15.92 2.16 -8.56
CA LEU A 96 15.24 3.28 -7.93
C LEU A 96 13.74 3.00 -7.80
N VAL A 97 13.11 2.47 -8.85
CA VAL A 97 11.69 2.07 -8.82
C VAL A 97 11.42 1.02 -7.74
N LYS A 98 12.32 0.03 -7.59
CA LYS A 98 12.22 -0.97 -6.51
C LYS A 98 12.32 -0.33 -5.13
N SER A 99 13.33 0.51 -4.94
CA SER A 99 13.54 1.21 -3.66
C SER A 99 12.36 2.11 -3.30
N ASP A 100 11.78 2.82 -4.26
CA ASP A 100 10.58 3.64 -4.05
C ASP A 100 9.35 2.81 -3.68
N SER A 101 9.20 1.62 -4.28
CA SER A 101 8.15 0.67 -3.90
C SER A 101 8.32 0.20 -2.47
N ASP A 102 9.54 -0.14 -2.06
CA ASP A 102 9.85 -0.59 -0.71
C ASP A 102 9.57 0.53 0.31
N ILE A 103 9.98 1.77 0.03
CA ILE A 103 9.69 2.93 0.87
C ILE A 103 8.18 3.12 1.06
N LYS A 104 7.40 3.02 -0.02
CA LYS A 104 5.93 3.14 0.06
C LYS A 104 5.32 2.05 0.94
N SER A 105 5.79 0.81 0.79
CA SER A 105 5.31 -0.31 1.61
C SER A 105 5.65 -0.10 3.09
N LEU A 106 6.86 0.37 3.40
CA LEU A 106 7.30 0.62 4.76
C LEU A 106 6.50 1.76 5.42
N LEU A 107 6.19 2.80 4.65
CA LEU A 107 5.38 3.92 5.12
C LEU A 107 3.94 3.49 5.44
N LEU A 108 3.38 2.58 4.64
CA LEU A 108 2.08 1.98 4.93
C LEU A 108 2.10 1.21 6.26
N TYR A 109 3.08 0.32 6.45
CA TYR A 109 3.22 -0.43 7.71
C TYR A 109 3.43 0.47 8.91
N LEU A 110 4.20 1.56 8.75
CA LEU A 110 4.41 2.51 9.83
C LEU A 110 3.11 3.21 10.22
N LYS A 111 2.30 3.61 9.24
CA LYS A 111 0.99 4.23 9.47
C LYS A 111 0.02 3.26 10.16
N GLU A 112 0.02 1.99 9.76
CA GLU A 112 -0.81 0.96 10.40
C GLU A 112 -0.36 0.72 11.85
N ALA A 113 0.95 0.63 12.10
CA ALA A 113 1.50 0.48 13.44
C ALA A 113 1.18 1.69 14.33
N GLU A 114 1.28 2.91 13.79
CA GLU A 114 0.89 4.14 14.47
C GLU A 114 -0.58 4.11 14.88
N GLN A 115 -1.48 3.68 13.98
CA GLN A 115 -2.91 3.59 14.25
C GLN A 115 -3.21 2.59 15.39
N VAL A 116 -2.59 1.41 15.36
CA VAL A 116 -2.75 0.40 16.41
C VAL A 116 -2.23 0.94 17.75
N LEU A 117 -1.07 1.59 17.75
CA LEU A 117 -0.47 2.15 18.96
C LEU A 117 -1.33 3.29 19.53
N ALA A 118 -1.81 4.21 18.70
CA ALA A 118 -2.67 5.31 19.13
C ALA A 118 -3.96 4.80 19.77
N SER A 119 -4.59 3.79 19.16
CA SER A 119 -5.77 3.13 19.72
C SER A 119 -5.46 2.45 21.05
N ALA A 120 -4.36 1.68 21.12
CA ALA A 120 -3.95 0.99 22.34
C ALA A 120 -3.64 1.97 23.49
N VAL A 121 -2.98 3.09 23.20
CA VAL A 121 -2.69 4.14 24.19
C VAL A 121 -3.99 4.81 24.68
N TYR A 122 -4.90 5.13 23.77
CA TYR A 122 -6.20 5.70 24.13
C TYR A 122 -6.99 4.76 25.06
N GLN A 123 -7.10 3.48 24.68
CA GLN A 123 -7.79 2.48 25.50
C GLN A 123 -7.12 2.26 26.86
N SER A 124 -5.79 2.28 26.90
CA SER A 124 -5.03 2.17 28.14
C SER A 124 -5.30 3.34 29.09
N LYS A 125 -5.40 4.57 28.57
CA LYS A 125 -5.78 5.74 29.37
C LYS A 125 -7.18 5.61 29.95
N LEU A 126 -8.16 5.21 29.13
CA LEU A 126 -9.52 4.97 29.60
C LEU A 126 -9.57 3.90 30.71
N LYS A 127 -8.86 2.78 30.54
CA LYS A 127 -8.78 1.72 31.56
C LYS A 127 -8.13 2.22 32.84
N LEU A 128 -7.08 3.03 32.75
CA LEU A 128 -6.40 3.60 33.91
C LEU A 128 -7.35 4.54 34.69
N ASP A 129 -8.12 5.36 33.99
CA ASP A 129 -9.13 6.22 34.61
C ASP A 129 -10.25 5.41 35.29
N MET A 130 -10.67 4.29 34.71
CA MET A 130 -11.61 3.37 35.35
C MET A 130 -11.02 2.71 36.60
N ILE A 131 -9.75 2.28 36.55
CA ILE A 131 -9.06 1.71 37.72
C ILE A 131 -8.95 2.75 38.83
N LYS A 132 -8.63 4.01 38.52
CA LYS A 132 -8.60 5.10 39.49
C LYS A 132 -9.96 5.35 40.14
N LYS A 133 -11.05 5.18 39.40
CA LYS A 133 -12.43 5.31 39.92
C LYS A 133 -12.87 4.07 40.71
N SER A 134 -12.29 2.91 40.45
CA SER A 134 -12.68 1.65 41.08
C SER A 134 -12.22 1.58 42.54
N GLN A 135 -13.06 0.99 43.38
CA GLN A 135 -12.70 0.68 44.77
C GLN A 135 -11.97 -0.67 44.80
N PRO A 136 -10.85 -0.80 45.52
CA PRO A 136 -10.14 -2.07 45.64
C PRO A 136 -11.01 -3.07 46.40
N LEU A 137 -11.27 -4.22 45.80
CA LEU A 137 -12.02 -5.32 46.41
C LEU A 137 -11.06 -6.46 46.74
N PRO A 138 -11.12 -7.06 47.95
CA PRO A 138 -10.28 -8.22 48.27
C PRO A 138 -10.64 -9.39 47.36
N SER A 139 -9.62 -10.11 46.88
CA SER A 139 -9.77 -11.25 45.98
C SER A 139 -10.68 -12.34 46.55
N ASP A 140 -10.69 -12.52 47.87
CA ASP A 140 -11.55 -13.48 48.56
C ASP A 140 -13.05 -13.19 48.37
N VAL A 141 -13.46 -11.92 48.32
CA VAL A 141 -14.86 -11.55 48.03
C VAL A 141 -15.20 -11.93 46.59
N ILE A 142 -14.30 -11.65 45.64
CA ILE A 142 -14.49 -12.01 44.23
C ILE A 142 -14.61 -13.52 44.08
N ILE A 143 -13.73 -14.30 44.72
CA ILE A 143 -13.73 -15.77 44.66
C ILE A 143 -15.01 -16.34 45.28
N ARG A 144 -15.42 -15.86 46.46
CA ARG A 144 -16.66 -16.31 47.10
C ARG A 144 -17.90 -15.97 46.27
N TYR A 145 -17.98 -14.77 45.71
CA TYR A 145 -19.10 -14.40 44.83
C TYR A 145 -19.08 -15.17 43.51
N ALA A 146 -17.91 -15.40 42.91
CA ALA A 146 -17.79 -16.20 41.69
C ALA A 146 -18.20 -17.67 41.93
N HIS A 147 -17.78 -18.26 43.05
CA HIS A 147 -18.24 -19.58 43.49
C HIS A 147 -19.75 -19.58 43.71
N LYS A 148 -20.28 -18.58 44.43
CA LYS A 148 -21.71 -18.43 44.68
C LYS A 148 -22.52 -18.34 43.38
N ILE A 149 -22.10 -17.52 42.42
CA ILE A 149 -22.75 -17.40 41.11
C ILE A 149 -22.70 -18.75 40.39
N SER A 150 -21.54 -19.41 40.39
CA SER A 150 -21.37 -20.71 39.71
C SER A 150 -22.15 -21.85 40.37
N SER A 151 -22.37 -21.80 41.69
CA SER A 151 -23.08 -22.83 42.46
C SER A 151 -24.59 -22.60 42.56
N GLU A 152 -25.04 -21.34 42.59
CA GLU A 152 -26.44 -20.98 42.86
C GLU A 152 -27.21 -20.53 41.60
N PHE A 153 -26.56 -20.15 40.49
CA PHE A 153 -27.23 -19.58 39.32
C PHE A 153 -26.63 -20.07 37.99
N GLY A 154 -27.47 -20.67 37.13
CA GLY A 154 -27.06 -21.18 35.82
C GLY A 154 -26.48 -20.08 34.93
N VAL A 155 -25.18 -20.14 34.66
CA VAL A 155 -24.45 -19.23 33.75
C VAL A 155 -24.99 -19.33 32.30
N CYS A 156 -25.72 -20.40 31.98
CA CYS A 156 -26.40 -20.62 30.70
C CYS A 156 -27.82 -21.14 30.92
N CYS A 157 -28.73 -20.82 29.98
CA CYS A 157 -30.08 -21.39 29.90
C CYS A 157 -30.01 -22.88 29.50
N PRO A 158 -30.45 -23.84 30.34
CA PRO A 158 -30.54 -25.24 29.94
C PRO A 158 -31.53 -25.43 28.77
N GLU A 159 -31.23 -26.35 27.85
CA GLU A 159 -32.02 -26.63 26.64
C GLU A 159 -33.48 -27.05 26.91
N ASN A 160 -33.78 -27.49 28.14
CA ASN A 160 -35.10 -27.93 28.60
C ASN A 160 -35.71 -27.00 29.66
N TRP A 161 -35.54 -25.68 29.52
CA TRP A 161 -36.10 -24.68 30.44
C TRP A 161 -37.61 -24.85 30.62
N ALA A 162 -38.01 -25.39 31.78
CA ALA A 162 -39.38 -25.50 32.25
C ALA A 162 -39.51 -24.78 33.62
N GLY A 163 -40.72 -24.35 33.97
CA GLY A 163 -40.97 -23.49 35.13
C GLY A 163 -40.66 -24.12 36.49
N ASP A 164 -40.39 -25.42 36.52
CA ASP A 164 -40.01 -26.25 37.66
C ASP A 164 -38.50 -26.46 37.80
N ASN A 165 -37.68 -25.95 36.86
CA ASN A 165 -36.23 -26.13 36.89
C ASN A 165 -35.53 -25.21 37.93
N PRO A 166 -34.79 -25.78 38.90
CA PRO A 166 -34.08 -25.00 39.94
C PRO A 166 -32.84 -24.24 39.43
N TYR A 167 -32.29 -24.56 38.26
CA TYR A 167 -31.05 -23.93 37.73
C TYR A 167 -31.29 -22.63 36.94
N ARG A 168 -32.44 -21.98 37.12
CA ARG A 168 -32.78 -20.75 36.40
C ARG A 168 -31.98 -19.53 36.93
N PRO A 169 -31.46 -18.64 36.06
CA PRO A 169 -30.78 -17.39 36.43
C PRO A 169 -31.67 -16.30 37.07
N TYR A 170 -32.99 -16.44 37.12
CA TYR A 170 -33.89 -15.42 37.67
C TYR A 170 -34.90 -16.02 38.66
N PRO A 171 -35.29 -15.28 39.71
CA PRO A 171 -36.27 -15.75 40.69
C PRO A 171 -37.64 -15.97 40.03
N THR A 172 -38.34 -17.06 40.39
CA THR A 172 -39.71 -17.32 39.91
C THR A 172 -40.70 -16.51 40.74
N ASP A 173 -41.87 -16.22 40.17
CA ASP A 173 -43.00 -15.55 40.83
C ASP A 173 -43.38 -16.20 42.19
N ALA A 174 -43.25 -17.52 42.31
CA ALA A 174 -43.38 -18.25 43.57
C ALA A 174 -42.29 -17.91 44.60
N ASP A 175 -41.03 -17.75 44.20
CA ASP A 175 -39.95 -17.32 45.11
C ASP A 175 -40.10 -15.86 45.50
N MET A 176 -40.51 -15.03 44.55
CA MET A 176 -40.81 -13.62 44.80
C MET A 176 -41.94 -13.47 45.82
N ARG A 177 -43.01 -14.26 45.70
CA ARG A 177 -44.09 -14.34 46.70
C ARG A 177 -43.67 -14.90 48.05
N ARG A 178 -42.70 -15.82 48.08
CA ARG A 178 -42.13 -16.35 49.33
C ARG A 178 -41.13 -15.38 49.98
N GLY A 179 -40.66 -14.41 49.21
CA GLY A 179 -39.72 -13.38 49.63
C GLY A 179 -40.27 -12.47 50.72
N TRP A 180 -39.35 -11.82 51.43
CA TRP A 180 -39.69 -10.89 52.52
C TRP A 180 -40.50 -9.69 52.02
N LEU A 181 -40.23 -9.22 50.81
CA LEU A 181 -40.94 -8.10 50.18
C LEU A 181 -42.44 -8.39 49.99
N ALA A 182 -42.79 -9.58 49.49
CA ALA A 182 -44.19 -9.98 49.32
C ALA A 182 -44.90 -10.18 50.66
N LYS A 183 -44.21 -10.74 51.66
CA LYS A 183 -44.76 -10.82 53.03
C LYS A 183 -45.04 -9.43 53.59
N LEU A 184 -44.11 -8.49 53.42
CA LEU A 184 -44.27 -7.12 53.87
C LEU A 184 -45.43 -6.39 53.17
N SER A 185 -45.61 -6.60 51.85
CA SER A 185 -46.75 -6.01 51.13
C SER A 185 -48.07 -6.56 51.66
N ASN A 186 -48.18 -7.87 51.89
CA ASN A 186 -49.38 -8.46 52.47
C ASN A 186 -49.69 -7.96 53.89
N PHE A 187 -48.67 -7.54 54.65
CA PHE A 187 -48.87 -6.87 55.95
C PHE A 187 -49.39 -5.43 55.80
N VAL A 188 -49.04 -4.73 54.72
CA VAL A 188 -49.49 -3.36 54.40
C VAL A 188 -50.87 -3.36 53.73
N ASP A 189 -51.13 -4.36 52.88
CA ASP A 189 -52.40 -4.54 52.14
C ASP A 189 -53.56 -4.98 53.06
N LEU A 190 -53.29 -5.43 54.29
CA LEU A 190 -54.31 -5.58 55.33
C LEU A 190 -54.91 -4.25 55.80
N ASN A 191 -54.37 -3.10 55.35
CA ASN A 191 -54.83 -1.75 55.74
C ASN A 191 -55.10 -0.78 54.57
N LEU A 192 -55.02 -1.17 53.29
CA LEU A 192 -55.20 -0.23 52.17
C LEU A 192 -55.96 -0.87 50.97
N GLU A 193 -56.96 -0.13 50.48
CA GLU A 193 -57.88 -0.43 49.37
C GLU A 193 -57.21 -0.75 48.00
N PRO A 194 -57.89 -1.47 47.09
CA PRO A 194 -57.28 -2.16 45.95
C PRO A 194 -57.12 -1.30 44.69
N GLU A 195 -56.26 -0.28 44.70
CA GLU A 195 -55.93 0.52 43.47
C GLU A 195 -54.47 0.46 43.01
N SER A 196 -53.58 -0.23 43.73
CA SER A 196 -52.12 -0.15 43.51
C SER A 196 -51.55 -1.12 42.46
N GLN A 197 -52.32 -2.11 41.97
CA GLN A 197 -51.80 -3.17 41.11
C GLN A 197 -51.50 -2.75 39.65
N ASN A 198 -52.19 -1.74 39.12
CA ASN A 198 -52.02 -1.30 37.73
C ASN A 198 -50.73 -0.48 37.49
N ASN A 199 -50.22 0.21 38.50
CA ASN A 199 -49.03 1.09 38.36
C ASN A 199 -47.71 0.31 38.32
N ALA A 200 -47.64 -0.86 38.98
CA ALA A 200 -46.43 -1.69 39.01
C ALA A 200 -46.06 -2.28 37.63
N GLN A 201 -47.06 -2.58 36.79
CA GLN A 201 -46.83 -3.13 35.45
C GLN A 201 -46.25 -2.11 34.45
N GLN A 202 -46.47 -0.80 34.65
CA GLN A 202 -45.90 0.24 33.81
C GLN A 202 -44.40 0.50 34.08
N LEU A 203 -43.95 0.40 35.33
CA LEU A 203 -42.55 0.63 35.74
C LEU A 203 -41.57 -0.46 35.24
N LEU A 204 -42.04 -1.70 35.07
CA LEU A 204 -41.21 -2.78 34.51
C LEU A 204 -40.92 -2.60 33.02
N ARG A 205 -41.80 -1.90 32.28
CA ARG A 205 -41.61 -1.62 30.83
C ARG A 205 -40.61 -0.50 30.56
N SER A 206 -40.39 0.43 31.48
CA SER A 206 -39.45 1.55 31.27
C SER A 206 -37.98 1.18 31.47
N ASN A 207 -37.69 0.14 32.26
CA ASN A 207 -36.32 -0.25 32.61
C ASN A 207 -35.61 -1.08 31.52
N SER A 208 -36.31 -1.61 30.52
CA SER A 208 -35.72 -2.42 29.43
C SER A 208 -34.96 -1.59 28.38
N LYS A 209 -35.01 -0.25 28.44
CA LYS A 209 -34.37 0.64 27.46
C LYS A 209 -32.98 1.15 27.88
N LEU A 210 -32.50 0.87 29.10
CA LEU A 210 -31.32 1.54 29.66
C LEU A 210 -30.04 0.70 29.70
N ILE A 211 -30.06 -0.55 29.24
CA ILE A 211 -28.89 -1.43 29.29
C ILE A 211 -28.69 -2.08 27.93
N GLU A 212 -28.05 -1.35 27.01
CA GLU A 212 -27.36 -2.00 25.89
C GLU A 212 -26.02 -2.53 26.40
N PRO A 213 -25.67 -3.81 26.14
CA PRO A 213 -24.35 -4.32 26.47
C PRO A 213 -23.30 -3.63 25.61
N ILE A 214 -22.27 -3.07 26.25
CA ILE A 214 -21.02 -2.67 25.58
C ILE A 214 -20.33 -3.96 25.15
N VAL A 215 -20.64 -4.40 23.93
CA VAL A 215 -19.87 -5.43 23.23
C VAL A 215 -18.58 -4.75 22.75
N PRO A 216 -17.39 -5.25 23.10
CA PRO A 216 -16.17 -4.83 22.43
C PRO A 216 -16.36 -5.11 20.93
N GLN A 217 -16.30 -4.09 20.09
CA GLN A 217 -16.28 -4.29 18.64
C GLN A 217 -15.10 -5.20 18.33
N GLU A 218 -15.40 -6.46 17.99
CA GLU A 218 -14.43 -7.38 17.43
C GLU A 218 -13.79 -6.69 16.22
N PHE A 219 -12.46 -6.69 16.20
CA PHE A 219 -11.68 -6.32 15.03
C PHE A 219 -12.13 -7.21 13.88
N LYS A 220 -13.06 -6.73 13.04
CA LYS A 220 -13.24 -7.27 11.71
C LYS A 220 -11.95 -6.98 10.96
N SER A 221 -11.14 -8.01 10.79
CA SER A 221 -10.06 -8.04 9.83
C SER A 221 -10.59 -7.56 8.48
N ASN A 222 -9.93 -6.57 7.90
CA ASN A 222 -10.20 -6.08 6.55
C ASN A 222 -9.91 -7.21 5.55
N GLN A 223 -10.90 -8.05 5.26
CA GLN A 223 -10.89 -9.01 4.14
C GLN A 223 -11.60 -8.48 2.88
N GLN A 224 -11.98 -7.19 2.83
CA GLN A 224 -12.70 -6.61 1.69
C GLN A 224 -11.93 -5.54 0.91
N ILE A 225 -10.60 -5.59 0.88
CA ILE A 225 -9.79 -4.71 -0.01
C ILE A 225 -9.21 -5.46 -1.23
N ASN A 226 -9.43 -6.78 -1.37
CA ASN A 226 -8.96 -7.55 -2.53
C ASN A 226 -9.99 -7.70 -3.67
N SER A 227 -11.10 -6.95 -3.68
CA SER A 227 -12.11 -7.01 -4.76
C SER A 227 -12.26 -5.73 -5.55
N LEU A 228 -11.37 -4.75 -5.40
CA LEU A 228 -11.42 -3.50 -6.16
C LEU A 228 -10.03 -3.09 -6.64
N LEU A 229 -9.49 -3.89 -7.57
CA LEU A 229 -8.54 -3.43 -8.59
C LEU A 229 -8.89 -4.19 -9.89
N PRO A 230 -9.09 -3.50 -11.02
CA PRO A 230 -9.12 -4.17 -12.33
C PRO A 230 -7.77 -4.80 -12.67
#